data_AF-A0A9P6DYP9-F1
#
_entry.id   AF-A0A9P6DYP9-F1
#
_cell.length_a   1.000
_cell.length_b   1.000
_cell.length_c   1.000
_cell.angle_alpha   90.00
_cell.angle_beta   90.00
_cell.angle_gamma   90.00
#
_symmetry.space_group_name_H-M   'P 1'
#
loop_
_entity.id
_entity.type
_entity.pdbx_description
1 polymer ?
#
loop_
_entity_poly.entity_id
_entity_poly.type
_entity_poly.pdbx_seq_one_letter_code
_entity_poly.pdbx_strand_id
1 'polypeptide(L)'
;MSRGTNMIYSDPSVETYRYRSLPKATGHMSPFAHNMNFLPMASSPMGGSLVYNRFEDPGNDLQSHEDADKSELERFWTLTPDALVTHSYEMLNQPSVEFTRQMWWESLTRYYGGPRALATRRIMEDLSNLFRISNSFVACINVPLFLSTFHHPSQREHVQPSLVLAMLALSTLLQSSEIGFGQEGRLKALELRDLAQSHFDMSLNCGWVSPDLAQAALVLVVFEASCHPVHFESRVQSALFLLDSLISGLGLLHLDKEEYNVTTFSPNTVPSLLAPFSDPIGQAAIGQGATKRGCSCSRFQLSSTSPSSRKITPLWFTSPGWSEEWGVAETRREEQRRLIWNTLTVTSGHLSYYDFVDRTSQNFSIAKPWNCSSRVRDSLDLRRCKMTWPRNTPYGRFTRGAIMLYTSCLSVHDDASMSEYDKGQFALQAWLESERIEKMLNSHTCHIERVNLYFGRQILFDTRNLVSSQYSRYVPHPNIGDPHFHRDKAMSWLNHQKNVAHQFLGALSHVTGLRNTLATRPYLTFWFHDQLARYLDTWRQDPTLRIALDLCVQLLPPAEYIMALFPSNDPREKYEILHQRLVDACILSGIPAPPPPNYIL
;
A
#
# COMPACT_ATOMS: atom_id res chain seq x y z
N MET A 1 -52.99 37.66 51.97
CA MET A 1 -51.59 37.71 52.45
C MET A 1 -50.71 37.46 51.23
N SER A 2 -50.53 38.49 50.39
CA SER A 2 -49.40 39.44 50.45
C SER A 2 -48.11 38.77 49.96
N ARG A 3 -47.81 38.91 48.65
CA ARG A 3 -46.83 39.88 48.07
C ARG A 3 -45.40 39.31 48.14
N GLY A 4 -44.59 39.27 47.09
CA GLY A 4 -44.63 39.96 45.79
C GLY A 4 -43.48 39.46 44.89
N THR A 5 -43.66 39.37 43.56
CA THR A 5 -43.36 40.42 42.54
C THR A 5 -41.89 40.88 42.59
N ASN A 6 -41.06 40.73 41.55
CA ASN A 6 -41.20 41.25 40.18
C ASN A 6 -40.05 40.72 39.27
N MET A 7 -40.32 40.25 38.04
CA MET A 7 -40.26 40.95 36.72
C MET A 7 -38.86 40.90 36.05
N ILE A 8 -38.67 40.73 34.73
CA ILE A 8 -39.53 40.64 33.52
C ILE A 8 -38.65 40.11 32.35
N TYR A 9 -39.26 39.26 31.48
CA TYR A 9 -39.14 39.05 30.01
C TYR A 9 -37.77 39.08 29.30
N SER A 10 -37.50 38.27 28.26
CA SER A 10 -38.33 38.00 27.07
C SER A 10 -37.86 36.78 26.26
N ASP A 11 -38.79 35.92 25.88
CA ASP A 11 -38.83 35.24 24.55
C ASP A 11 -39.45 36.26 23.57
N PRO A 12 -39.22 36.30 22.23
CA PRO A 12 -39.15 35.17 21.30
C PRO A 12 -38.16 35.29 20.12
N SER A 13 -37.84 34.18 19.46
CA SER A 13 -38.07 33.98 18.01
C SER A 13 -37.16 32.92 17.39
N VAL A 14 -37.82 31.95 16.79
CA VAL A 14 -37.31 31.00 15.80
C VAL A 14 -36.75 31.77 14.59
N GLU A 15 -35.43 31.71 14.39
CA GLU A 15 -34.82 32.05 13.10
C GLU A 15 -34.34 30.78 12.39
N THR A 16 -35.17 30.36 11.43
CA THR A 16 -34.81 29.46 10.34
C THR A 16 -33.70 30.08 9.49
N TYR A 17 -32.47 29.58 9.59
CA TYR A 17 -31.42 29.91 8.63
C TYR A 17 -31.64 29.14 7.31
N ARG A 18 -32.13 29.88 6.31
CA ARG A 18 -32.18 29.49 4.90
C ARG A 18 -30.76 29.29 4.37
N TYR A 19 -30.44 28.07 3.96
CA TYR A 19 -29.30 27.82 3.07
C TYR A 19 -29.61 28.42 1.68
N ARG A 20 -28.79 29.38 1.26
CA ARG A 20 -28.77 29.89 -0.12
C ARG A 20 -28.32 28.77 -1.06
N SER A 21 -29.19 28.44 -2.00
CA SER A 21 -28.91 27.65 -3.19
C SER A 21 -27.77 28.28 -4.01
N LEU A 22 -26.67 27.56 -4.15
CA LEU A 22 -25.62 27.81 -5.15
C LEU A 22 -25.94 27.04 -6.45
N PRO A 23 -25.52 27.54 -7.61
CA PRO A 23 -26.07 27.16 -8.92
C PRO A 23 -25.67 25.75 -9.35
N LYS A 24 -26.61 25.07 -10.02
CA LYS A 24 -26.41 23.80 -10.72
C LYS A 24 -25.30 23.97 -11.78
N ALA A 25 -24.10 23.51 -11.47
CA ALA A 25 -23.06 23.28 -12.45
C ALA A 25 -23.33 21.93 -13.13
N THR A 26 -23.89 21.98 -14.34
CA THR A 26 -23.91 20.85 -15.27
C THR A 26 -22.49 20.64 -15.78
N GLY A 27 -21.72 19.78 -15.10
CA GLY A 27 -20.38 19.38 -15.49
C GLY A 27 -20.34 17.87 -15.73
N HIS A 28 -19.97 17.49 -16.95
CA HIS A 28 -19.81 16.09 -17.36
C HIS A 28 -18.84 15.31 -16.44
N MET A 29 -19.21 14.05 -16.18
CA MET A 29 -18.51 13.10 -15.31
C MET A 29 -17.08 12.81 -15.78
N SER A 30 -16.15 12.71 -14.83
CA SER A 30 -14.80 12.17 -15.02
C SER A 30 -14.61 10.90 -14.18
N PRO A 31 -13.83 9.88 -14.62
CA PRO A 31 -13.71 8.57 -13.94
C PRO A 31 -12.88 8.58 -12.63
N PHE A 32 -12.76 9.72 -11.94
CA PHE A 32 -11.83 9.93 -10.83
C PHE A 32 -12.20 9.19 -9.52
N ALA A 33 -13.47 8.83 -9.31
CA ALA A 33 -13.95 8.32 -8.02
C ALA A 33 -13.58 6.84 -7.74
N HIS A 34 -13.04 6.10 -8.71
CA HIS A 34 -12.74 4.67 -8.54
C HIS A 34 -11.31 4.36 -8.11
N ASN A 35 -10.43 5.38 -8.08
CA ASN A 35 -9.01 5.21 -7.77
C ASN A 35 -8.59 6.13 -6.64
N MET A 36 -9.01 5.79 -5.42
CA MET A 36 -8.37 6.30 -4.20
C MET A 36 -7.04 5.58 -3.99
N ASN A 37 -6.09 5.95 -4.85
CA ASN A 37 -4.71 6.13 -4.47
C ASN A 37 -4.34 7.56 -4.98
N PHE A 38 -4.07 8.50 -4.06
CA PHE A 38 -4.34 9.96 -4.06
C PHE A 38 -3.52 10.94 -4.96
N LEU A 39 -4.12 11.96 -5.64
CA LEU A 39 -3.52 13.22 -6.24
C LEU A 39 -4.63 14.27 -6.58
N PRO A 40 -4.35 15.49 -7.18
CA PRO A 40 -3.11 16.29 -7.40
C PRO A 40 -3.21 17.75 -6.80
N MET A 41 -2.29 18.73 -6.89
CA MET A 41 -1.59 19.28 -8.07
C MET A 41 -0.56 20.39 -7.73
N ALA A 42 0.33 20.66 -8.69
CA ALA A 42 1.30 21.74 -8.75
C ALA A 42 0.66 23.12 -9.03
N SER A 43 1.28 24.17 -8.47
CA SER A 43 1.02 25.57 -8.79
C SER A 43 2.27 26.22 -9.42
N SER A 44 2.16 26.72 -10.65
CA SER A 44 2.76 28.01 -10.99
C SER A 44 2.15 28.62 -12.25
N PRO A 45 2.18 29.97 -12.35
CA PRO A 45 1.29 30.74 -13.20
C PRO A 45 1.87 30.92 -14.59
N MET A 46 1.02 30.97 -15.62
CA MET A 46 1.10 31.87 -16.78
C MET A 46 -0.10 31.58 -17.69
N GLY A 47 -0.79 32.65 -18.09
CA GLY A 47 -2.04 32.61 -18.85
C GLY A 47 -1.89 32.10 -20.28
N GLY A 48 -3.01 31.64 -20.83
CA GLY A 48 -3.14 31.26 -22.23
C GLY A 48 -4.44 30.51 -22.48
N SER A 49 -5.46 31.25 -22.92
CA SER A 49 -6.74 30.73 -23.45
C SER A 49 -6.50 29.80 -24.65
N LEU A 50 -7.17 28.65 -24.73
CA LEU A 50 -7.44 27.96 -26.00
C LEU A 50 -8.68 27.04 -25.90
N VAL A 51 -9.44 27.08 -26.99
CA VAL A 51 -10.83 26.66 -27.24
C VAL A 51 -10.99 25.14 -27.31
N TYR A 52 -12.10 24.60 -26.76
CA TYR A 52 -12.51 23.18 -26.91
C TYR A 52 -13.56 23.04 -28.03
N ASN A 53 -13.35 22.10 -28.94
CA ASN A 53 -14.36 21.62 -29.89
C ASN A 53 -15.13 20.41 -29.32
N ARG A 54 -16.44 20.47 -29.52
CA ARG A 54 -17.51 19.54 -29.13
C ARG A 54 -17.46 18.25 -29.98
N PHE A 55 -17.61 17.09 -29.34
CA PHE A 55 -18.05 15.86 -30.01
C PHE A 55 -19.22 15.26 -29.22
N GLU A 56 -20.25 14.87 -29.98
CA GLU A 56 -21.58 14.47 -29.56
C GLU A 56 -21.63 13.02 -29.05
N ASP A 57 -22.62 12.77 -28.21
CA ASP A 57 -22.92 11.55 -27.46
C ASP A 57 -24.14 10.84 -28.07
N PRO A 58 -24.18 9.50 -28.16
CA PRO A 58 -25.45 8.79 -28.23
C PRO A 58 -25.60 7.80 -27.06
N GLY A 59 -26.41 8.21 -26.07
CA GLY A 59 -27.67 7.55 -25.73
C GLY A 59 -27.68 6.11 -25.23
N ASN A 60 -27.92 5.98 -23.91
CA ASN A 60 -28.73 4.96 -23.20
C ASN A 60 -28.84 3.54 -23.80
N ASP A 61 -28.08 2.60 -23.20
CA ASP A 61 -28.47 1.19 -23.09
C ASP A 61 -27.69 0.52 -21.93
N LEU A 62 -28.22 0.63 -20.70
CA LEU A 62 -27.53 0.17 -19.46
C LEU A 62 -27.80 -1.31 -19.12
N GLN A 63 -28.71 -1.99 -19.81
CA GLN A 63 -29.04 -3.39 -19.54
C GLN A 63 -28.29 -4.38 -20.46
N SER A 64 -27.95 -3.98 -21.70
CA SER A 64 -27.22 -4.82 -22.66
C SER A 64 -25.71 -4.85 -22.40
N HIS A 65 -25.18 -3.89 -21.64
CA HIS A 65 -23.76 -3.82 -21.28
C HIS A 65 -23.35 -4.81 -20.18
N GLU A 66 -24.21 -5.14 -19.21
CA GLU A 66 -23.88 -6.10 -18.13
C GLU A 66 -23.78 -7.56 -18.62
N ASP A 67 -24.64 -7.97 -19.56
CA ASP A 67 -24.60 -9.31 -20.12
C ASP A 67 -23.48 -9.47 -21.16
N ALA A 68 -23.15 -8.40 -21.89
CA ALA A 68 -21.96 -8.36 -22.75
C ALA A 68 -20.64 -8.38 -21.93
N ASP A 69 -20.57 -7.67 -20.79
CA ASP A 69 -19.38 -7.68 -19.92
C ASP A 69 -19.17 -9.04 -19.24
N LYS A 70 -20.24 -9.76 -18.86
CA LYS A 70 -20.14 -11.14 -18.34
C LYS A 70 -19.66 -12.11 -19.43
N SER A 71 -20.18 -11.98 -20.65
CA SER A 71 -19.79 -12.80 -21.80
C SER A 71 -18.32 -12.58 -22.21
N GLU A 72 -17.83 -11.35 -22.14
CA GLU A 72 -16.45 -11.01 -22.52
C GLU A 72 -15.44 -11.43 -21.44
N LEU A 73 -15.83 -11.31 -20.16
CA LEU A 73 -15.10 -11.91 -19.05
C LEU A 73 -15.04 -13.44 -19.22
N GLU A 74 -16.17 -14.13 -19.42
CA GLU A 74 -16.21 -15.58 -19.68
C GLU A 74 -15.31 -16.02 -20.85
N ARG A 75 -15.25 -15.24 -21.94
CA ARG A 75 -14.32 -15.50 -23.05
C ARG A 75 -12.86 -15.32 -22.64
N PHE A 76 -12.53 -14.28 -21.87
CA PHE A 76 -11.18 -14.08 -21.34
C PHE A 76 -10.73 -15.23 -20.43
N TRP A 77 -11.64 -15.82 -19.65
CA TRP A 77 -11.38 -16.98 -18.78
C TRP A 77 -11.18 -18.31 -19.53
N THR A 78 -11.50 -18.38 -20.83
CA THR A 78 -11.42 -19.62 -21.64
C THR A 78 -10.17 -19.75 -22.53
N LEU A 79 -9.25 -18.78 -22.51
CA LEU A 79 -8.03 -18.84 -23.31
C LEU A 79 -6.97 -19.74 -22.65
N THR A 80 -6.78 -20.92 -23.23
CA THR A 80 -5.73 -21.89 -22.87
C THR A 80 -4.39 -21.50 -23.51
N PRO A 81 -3.29 -21.38 -22.76
CA PRO A 81 -1.95 -21.43 -23.33
C PRO A 81 -1.59 -22.88 -23.68
N ASP A 82 -0.96 -23.09 -24.84
CA ASP A 82 -0.43 -24.38 -25.28
C ASP A 82 0.53 -25.01 -24.25
N ALA A 83 0.53 -26.35 -24.26
CA ALA A 83 1.19 -27.26 -23.33
C ALA A 83 2.53 -26.77 -22.74
N LEU A 84 2.54 -26.54 -21.42
CA LEU A 84 3.72 -26.20 -20.63
C LEU A 84 4.27 -27.45 -19.94
N VAL A 85 5.51 -27.80 -20.27
CA VAL A 85 6.34 -28.71 -19.47
C VAL A 85 6.86 -27.93 -18.27
N THR A 86 6.28 -28.17 -17.10
CA THR A 86 6.81 -27.71 -15.81
C THR A 86 7.99 -28.59 -15.40
N HIS A 87 9.19 -28.01 -15.27
CA HIS A 87 10.28 -28.66 -14.57
C HIS A 87 9.95 -28.70 -13.06
N SER A 88 9.41 -29.83 -12.62
CA SER A 88 9.24 -30.15 -11.20
C SER A 88 10.61 -30.43 -10.57
N TYR A 89 10.97 -29.68 -9.54
CA TYR A 89 11.94 -30.16 -8.57
C TYR A 89 11.29 -31.32 -7.82
N GLU A 90 11.66 -32.56 -8.17
CA GLU A 90 11.23 -33.76 -7.46
C GLU A 90 11.90 -33.81 -6.09
N MET A 91 11.32 -33.12 -5.11
CA MET A 91 11.46 -33.54 -3.71
C MET A 91 10.61 -34.80 -3.55
N LEU A 92 11.22 -35.87 -3.03
CA LEU A 92 10.58 -37.17 -2.75
C LEU A 92 9.17 -36.98 -2.16
N ASN A 93 8.15 -37.21 -2.99
CA ASN A 93 6.74 -37.07 -2.60
C ASN A 93 6.41 -38.15 -1.55
N GLN A 94 6.13 -37.74 -0.32
CA GLN A 94 5.56 -38.64 0.68
C GLN A 94 4.06 -38.82 0.39
N PRO A 95 3.48 -40.02 0.56
CA PRO A 95 2.09 -40.32 0.19
C PRO A 95 1.03 -39.45 0.90
N SER A 96 1.36 -38.86 2.05
CA SER A 96 0.51 -37.88 2.76
C SER A 96 0.38 -36.54 2.03
N VAL A 97 1.39 -36.14 1.27
CA VAL A 97 1.43 -34.87 0.50
C VAL A 97 0.54 -34.98 -0.74
N GLU A 98 0.62 -36.11 -1.44
CA GLU A 98 -0.20 -36.42 -2.61
C GLU A 98 -1.70 -36.41 -2.25
N PHE A 99 -2.06 -37.08 -1.15
CA PHE A 99 -3.44 -37.12 -0.67
C PHE A 99 -3.97 -35.74 -0.30
N THR A 100 -3.17 -34.92 0.39
CA THR A 100 -3.55 -33.55 0.76
C THR A 100 -3.72 -32.66 -0.48
N ARG A 101 -2.86 -32.83 -1.51
CA ARG A 101 -2.95 -32.14 -2.81
C ARG A 101 -4.21 -32.47 -3.59
N GLN A 102 -4.74 -33.68 -3.45
CA GLN A 102 -5.96 -34.09 -4.14
C GLN A 102 -7.24 -33.67 -3.40
N MET A 103 -7.23 -33.68 -2.06
CA MET A 103 -8.45 -33.51 -1.25
C MET A 103 -8.79 -32.06 -0.88
N TRP A 104 -7.84 -31.12 -0.95
CA TRP A 104 -8.09 -29.74 -0.51
C TRP A 104 -9.17 -29.04 -1.34
N TRP A 105 -9.21 -29.28 -2.65
CA TRP A 105 -10.22 -28.69 -3.53
C TRP A 105 -11.62 -29.22 -3.24
N GLU A 106 -11.73 -30.52 -2.95
CA GLU A 106 -13.01 -31.13 -2.57
C GLU A 106 -13.50 -30.60 -1.22
N SER A 107 -12.58 -30.42 -0.27
CA SER A 107 -12.87 -29.84 1.04
C SER A 107 -13.34 -28.39 0.91
N LEU A 108 -12.68 -27.58 0.08
CA LEU A 108 -13.03 -26.19 -0.17
C LEU A 108 -14.40 -26.06 -0.87
N THR A 109 -14.64 -26.86 -1.92
CA THR A 109 -15.95 -26.84 -2.61
C THR A 109 -17.09 -27.30 -1.70
N ARG A 110 -16.83 -28.26 -0.80
CA ARG A 110 -17.79 -28.67 0.23
C ARG A 110 -18.04 -27.56 1.25
N TYR A 111 -17.01 -26.82 1.67
CA TYR A 111 -17.14 -25.68 2.59
C TYR A 111 -18.03 -24.58 2.00
N TYR A 112 -17.89 -24.26 0.71
CA TYR A 112 -18.74 -23.27 0.02
C TYR A 112 -20.19 -23.75 -0.20
N GLY A 113 -20.44 -25.04 -0.05
CA GLY A 113 -21.77 -25.66 -0.10
C GLY A 113 -22.42 -25.68 -1.49
N GLY A 114 -23.44 -26.52 -1.63
CA GLY A 114 -24.24 -26.66 -2.85
C GLY A 114 -23.58 -27.50 -3.94
N PRO A 115 -24.12 -27.48 -5.17
CA PRO A 115 -23.56 -28.21 -6.31
C PRO A 115 -22.13 -27.73 -6.63
N ARG A 116 -21.23 -28.66 -6.97
CA ARG A 116 -19.80 -28.38 -7.24
C ARG A 116 -19.57 -27.21 -8.21
N ALA A 117 -20.40 -27.08 -9.25
CA ALA A 117 -20.32 -25.99 -10.21
C ALA A 117 -20.63 -24.61 -9.58
N LEU A 118 -21.63 -24.54 -8.70
CA LEU A 118 -22.00 -23.31 -7.99
C LEU A 118 -20.91 -22.91 -6.99
N ALA A 119 -20.39 -23.86 -6.21
CA ALA A 119 -19.29 -23.62 -5.28
C ALA A 119 -18.04 -23.10 -6.01
N THR A 120 -17.68 -23.73 -7.13
CA THR A 120 -16.56 -23.28 -7.98
C THR A 120 -16.77 -21.85 -8.48
N ARG A 121 -17.98 -21.51 -8.94
CA ARG A 121 -18.31 -20.16 -9.40
C ARG A 121 -18.14 -19.12 -8.29
N ARG A 122 -18.62 -19.41 -7.08
CA ARG A 122 -18.49 -18.52 -5.91
C ARG A 122 -17.03 -18.29 -5.52
N ILE A 123 -16.22 -19.35 -5.50
CA ILE A 123 -14.78 -19.24 -5.24
C ILE A 123 -14.11 -18.33 -6.28
N MET A 124 -14.44 -18.50 -7.56
CA MET A 124 -13.90 -17.66 -8.64
C MET A 124 -14.32 -16.19 -8.53
N GLU A 125 -15.58 -15.95 -8.13
CA GLU A 125 -16.11 -14.62 -7.91
C GLU A 125 -15.38 -13.92 -6.74
N ASP A 126 -15.18 -14.62 -5.62
CA ASP A 126 -14.45 -14.08 -4.47
C ASP A 126 -12.97 -13.80 -4.80
N LEU A 127 -12.30 -14.67 -5.56
CA LEU A 127 -10.92 -14.41 -6.03
C LEU A 127 -10.88 -13.23 -7.01
N SER A 128 -11.85 -13.12 -7.91
CA SER A 128 -11.94 -11.99 -8.85
C SER A 128 -12.19 -10.68 -8.12
N ASN A 129 -13.03 -10.71 -7.08
CA ASN A 129 -13.29 -9.55 -6.22
C ASN A 129 -12.02 -9.13 -5.49
N LEU A 130 -11.20 -10.05 -4.99
CA LEU A 130 -9.90 -9.73 -4.39
C LEU A 130 -9.04 -8.94 -5.37
N PHE A 131 -8.85 -9.42 -6.60
CA PHE A 131 -8.01 -8.74 -7.58
C PHE A 131 -8.56 -7.35 -7.96
N ARG A 132 -9.88 -7.18 -7.92
CA ARG A 132 -10.55 -5.91 -8.18
C ARG A 132 -10.38 -4.90 -7.06
N ILE A 133 -10.48 -5.34 -5.81
CA ILE A 133 -10.54 -4.44 -4.65
C ILE A 133 -9.22 -4.33 -3.88
N SER A 134 -8.29 -5.27 -4.02
CA SER A 134 -7.03 -5.26 -3.26
C SER A 134 -6.06 -4.19 -3.77
N ASN A 135 -5.26 -3.65 -2.86
CA ASN A 135 -4.21 -2.70 -3.21
C ASN A 135 -2.96 -3.41 -3.75
N SER A 136 -1.96 -2.64 -4.19
CA SER A 136 -0.72 -3.14 -4.77
C SER A 136 0.14 -4.02 -3.83
N PHE A 137 -0.19 -4.13 -2.53
CA PHE A 137 0.51 -5.00 -1.57
C PHE A 137 0.54 -6.48 -1.97
N VAL A 138 -0.46 -6.95 -2.72
CA VAL A 138 -0.51 -8.33 -3.24
C VAL A 138 -0.24 -8.41 -4.75
N ALA A 139 0.21 -7.31 -5.37
CA ALA A 139 0.53 -7.24 -6.80
C ALA A 139 1.84 -7.97 -7.20
N CYS A 140 2.25 -8.96 -6.40
CA CYS A 140 3.32 -9.90 -6.72
C CYS A 140 2.82 -11.08 -7.57
N ILE A 141 1.51 -11.34 -7.57
CA ILE A 141 0.89 -12.45 -8.31
C ILE A 141 0.66 -12.05 -9.76
N ASN A 142 1.12 -12.86 -10.71
CA ASN A 142 0.72 -12.76 -12.10
C ASN A 142 -0.67 -13.38 -12.25
N VAL A 143 -1.70 -12.52 -12.26
CA VAL A 143 -3.10 -12.95 -12.28
C VAL A 143 -3.42 -13.87 -13.47
N PRO A 144 -3.04 -13.57 -14.73
CA PRO A 144 -3.27 -14.48 -15.85
C PRO A 144 -2.67 -15.88 -15.65
N LEU A 145 -1.41 -15.97 -15.19
CA LEU A 145 -0.71 -17.23 -14.95
C LEU A 145 -1.31 -18.02 -13.78
N PHE A 146 -1.67 -17.33 -12.69
CA PHE A 146 -2.33 -17.94 -11.55
C PHE A 146 -3.67 -18.56 -11.96
N LEU A 147 -4.49 -17.80 -12.69
CA LEU A 147 -5.82 -18.25 -13.09
C LEU A 147 -5.76 -19.39 -14.10
N SER A 148 -4.86 -19.34 -15.09
CA SER A 148 -4.71 -20.45 -16.03
C SER A 148 -4.36 -21.74 -15.29
N THR A 149 -3.40 -21.68 -14.37
CA THR A 149 -3.00 -22.82 -13.53
C THR A 149 -4.16 -23.32 -12.65
N PHE A 150 -4.92 -22.39 -12.05
CA PHE A 150 -6.03 -22.72 -11.16
C PHE A 150 -7.23 -23.35 -11.91
N HIS A 151 -7.48 -22.94 -13.16
CA HIS A 151 -8.57 -23.48 -13.96
C HIS A 151 -8.30 -24.91 -14.46
N HIS A 152 -7.04 -25.25 -14.76
CA HIS A 152 -6.68 -26.57 -15.25
C HIS A 152 -6.68 -27.62 -14.11
N PRO A 153 -7.55 -28.66 -14.14
CA PRO A 153 -7.66 -29.63 -13.04
C PRO A 153 -6.35 -30.33 -12.69
N SER A 154 -5.55 -30.71 -13.69
CA SER A 154 -4.25 -31.36 -13.48
C SER A 154 -3.19 -30.42 -12.91
N GLN A 155 -3.24 -29.12 -13.23
CA GLN A 155 -2.29 -28.15 -12.72
C GLN A 155 -2.71 -27.58 -11.35
N ARG A 156 -4.01 -27.64 -11.04
CA ARG A 156 -4.57 -27.18 -9.76
C ARG A 156 -3.97 -27.92 -8.56
N GLU A 157 -3.61 -29.20 -8.73
CA GLU A 157 -2.95 -29.99 -7.67
C GLU A 157 -1.59 -29.41 -7.26
N HIS A 158 -0.96 -28.59 -8.11
CA HIS A 158 0.28 -27.90 -7.83
C HIS A 158 0.10 -26.51 -7.22
N VAL A 159 -1.12 -25.97 -7.18
CA VAL A 159 -1.41 -24.69 -6.54
C VAL A 159 -1.39 -24.87 -5.02
N GLN A 160 -0.70 -23.96 -4.33
CA GLN A 160 -0.67 -23.96 -2.86
C GLN A 160 -2.08 -23.71 -2.28
N PRO A 161 -2.66 -24.67 -1.52
CA PRO A 161 -4.00 -24.50 -0.96
C PRO A 161 -4.10 -23.33 0.01
N SER A 162 -3.04 -23.13 0.81
CA SER A 162 -2.92 -22.03 1.76
C SER A 162 -3.01 -20.66 1.07
N LEU A 163 -2.43 -20.52 -0.12
CA LEU A 163 -2.50 -19.30 -0.91
C LEU A 163 -3.93 -18.97 -1.32
N VAL A 164 -4.66 -19.94 -1.86
CA VAL A 164 -6.06 -19.76 -2.29
C VAL A 164 -6.95 -19.42 -1.09
N LEU A 165 -6.82 -20.16 0.01
CA LEU A 165 -7.59 -19.91 1.23
C LEU A 165 -7.27 -18.54 1.84
N ALA A 166 -6.00 -18.13 1.87
CA ALA A 166 -5.61 -16.79 2.34
C ALA A 166 -6.19 -15.68 1.45
N MET A 167 -6.18 -15.87 0.13
CA MET A 167 -6.82 -14.94 -0.81
C MET A 167 -8.32 -14.83 -0.56
N LEU A 168 -9.01 -15.95 -0.34
CA LEU A 168 -10.45 -15.96 -0.03
C LEU A 168 -10.76 -15.31 1.32
N ALA A 169 -9.93 -15.57 2.34
CA ALA A 169 -10.04 -14.95 3.65
C ALA A 169 -9.92 -13.42 3.54
N LEU A 170 -8.87 -12.94 2.86
CA LEU A 170 -8.67 -11.51 2.64
C LEU A 170 -9.81 -10.90 1.81
N SER A 171 -10.23 -11.57 0.72
CA SER A 171 -11.34 -11.10 -0.11
C SER A 171 -12.63 -10.93 0.69
N THR A 172 -12.93 -11.90 1.56
CA THR A 172 -14.10 -11.87 2.44
C THR A 172 -13.97 -10.72 3.42
N LEU A 173 -12.81 -10.55 4.07
CA LEU A 173 -12.58 -9.47 5.03
C LEU A 173 -12.75 -8.09 4.38
N LEU A 174 -12.19 -7.88 3.18
CA LEU A 174 -12.33 -6.64 2.42
C LEU A 174 -13.78 -6.34 2.00
N GLN A 175 -14.72 -7.27 2.15
CA GLN A 175 -16.15 -7.05 1.87
C GLN A 175 -17.00 -7.02 3.16
N SER A 176 -16.38 -7.21 4.32
CA SER A 176 -17.07 -7.42 5.60
C SER A 176 -17.13 -6.19 6.51
N SER A 177 -17.22 -5.00 5.92
CA SER A 177 -17.62 -3.81 6.67
C SER A 177 -19.06 -3.93 7.16
N GLU A 178 -19.46 -3.11 8.14
CA GLU A 178 -20.84 -3.05 8.66
C GLU A 178 -21.90 -2.83 7.57
N ILE A 179 -21.55 -2.16 6.47
CA ILE A 179 -22.44 -1.95 5.32
C ILE A 179 -22.38 -3.07 4.26
N GLY A 180 -21.39 -3.95 4.37
CA GLY A 180 -21.19 -5.11 3.49
C GLY A 180 -21.71 -6.39 4.16
N PHE A 181 -20.85 -7.39 4.30
CA PHE A 181 -21.19 -8.65 4.98
C PHE A 181 -21.24 -8.56 6.52
N GLY A 182 -20.92 -7.39 7.10
CA GLY A 182 -21.01 -7.15 8.54
C GLY A 182 -20.23 -8.14 9.39
N GLN A 183 -20.75 -8.44 10.57
CA GLN A 183 -20.12 -9.36 11.53
C GLN A 183 -19.99 -10.79 10.98
N GLU A 184 -21.02 -11.31 10.31
CA GLU A 184 -21.01 -12.67 9.76
C GLU A 184 -19.88 -12.84 8.73
N GLY A 185 -19.69 -11.85 7.86
CA GLY A 185 -18.57 -11.84 6.91
C GLY A 185 -17.21 -11.85 7.59
N ARG A 186 -17.04 -11.07 8.67
CA ARG A 186 -15.78 -11.05 9.43
C ARG A 186 -15.50 -12.39 10.12
N LEU A 187 -16.53 -13.05 10.65
CA LEU A 187 -16.39 -14.38 11.24
C LEU A 187 -16.00 -15.42 10.17
N LYS A 188 -16.68 -15.41 9.02
CA LYS A 188 -16.33 -16.28 7.89
C LYS A 188 -14.90 -16.01 7.39
N ALA A 189 -14.47 -14.76 7.35
CA ALA A 189 -13.11 -14.40 6.96
C ALA A 189 -12.08 -14.99 7.94
N LEU A 190 -12.39 -15.00 9.25
CA LEU A 190 -11.54 -15.62 10.27
C LEU A 190 -11.49 -17.15 10.12
N GLU A 191 -12.62 -17.80 9.86
CA GLU A 191 -12.66 -19.24 9.59
C GLU A 191 -11.81 -19.62 8.38
N LEU A 192 -11.95 -18.88 7.27
CA LEU A 192 -11.13 -19.08 6.08
C LEU A 192 -9.64 -18.84 6.36
N ARG A 193 -9.30 -17.88 7.23
CA ARG A 193 -7.93 -17.63 7.66
C ARG A 193 -7.37 -18.75 8.52
N ASP A 194 -8.16 -19.32 9.43
CA ASP A 194 -7.75 -20.48 10.24
C ASP A 194 -7.55 -21.74 9.37
N LEU A 195 -8.40 -21.93 8.36
CA LEU A 195 -8.21 -22.97 7.34
C LEU A 195 -6.94 -22.72 6.52
N ALA A 196 -6.69 -21.47 6.12
CA ALA A 196 -5.46 -21.10 5.40
C ALA A 196 -4.21 -21.40 6.23
N GLN A 197 -4.20 -21.04 7.52
CA GLN A 197 -3.10 -21.34 8.44
C GLN A 197 -2.90 -22.84 8.63
N SER A 198 -3.99 -23.61 8.76
CA SER A 198 -3.90 -25.07 8.90
C SER A 198 -3.26 -25.73 7.68
N HIS A 199 -3.64 -25.31 6.47
CA HIS A 199 -3.01 -25.79 5.23
C HIS A 199 -1.58 -25.28 5.06
N PHE A 200 -1.29 -24.09 5.57
CA PHE A 200 0.06 -23.53 5.58
C PHE A 200 0.99 -24.36 6.46
N ASP A 201 0.60 -24.64 7.70
CA ASP A 201 1.36 -25.46 8.64
C ASP A 201 1.53 -26.89 8.13
N MET A 202 0.50 -27.46 7.50
CA MET A 202 0.60 -28.76 6.84
C MET A 202 1.64 -28.75 5.72
N SER A 203 1.68 -27.69 4.91
CA SER A 203 2.65 -27.55 3.82
C SER A 203 4.08 -27.47 4.36
N LEU A 204 4.30 -26.75 5.47
CA LEU A 204 5.59 -26.72 6.16
C LEU A 204 5.99 -28.09 6.72
N ASN A 205 5.09 -28.75 7.44
CA ASN A 205 5.34 -30.06 8.06
C ASN A 205 5.62 -31.15 7.02
N CYS A 206 5.02 -31.04 5.84
CA CYS A 206 5.24 -31.94 4.72
C CYS A 206 6.44 -31.56 3.84
N GLY A 207 7.16 -30.48 4.17
CA GLY A 207 8.30 -29.99 3.37
C GLY A 207 7.91 -29.38 2.01
N TRP A 208 6.64 -29.07 1.77
CA TRP A 208 6.17 -28.42 0.55
C TRP A 208 6.40 -26.90 0.60
N VAL A 209 7.65 -26.50 0.72
CA VAL A 209 8.06 -25.10 0.79
C VAL A 209 8.31 -24.57 -0.62
N SER A 210 7.54 -23.56 -1.03
CA SER A 210 7.59 -22.99 -2.38
C SER A 210 7.37 -21.48 -2.36
N PRO A 211 7.72 -20.74 -3.42
CA PRO A 211 7.42 -19.31 -3.52
C PRO A 211 5.93 -18.97 -3.32
N ASP A 212 5.03 -19.83 -3.78
CA ASP A 212 3.58 -19.65 -3.60
C ASP A 212 3.16 -19.75 -2.12
N LEU A 213 3.90 -20.53 -1.30
CA LEU A 213 3.70 -20.58 0.15
C LEU A 213 4.12 -19.26 0.81
N ALA A 214 5.21 -18.64 0.33
CA ALA A 214 5.63 -17.32 0.79
C ALA A 214 4.65 -16.20 0.32
N GLN A 215 4.06 -16.33 -0.87
CA GLN A 215 2.94 -15.47 -1.27
C GLN A 215 1.73 -15.64 -0.33
N ALA A 216 1.43 -16.86 0.11
CA ALA A 216 0.35 -17.11 1.06
C ALA A 216 0.62 -16.40 2.39
N ALA A 217 1.86 -16.49 2.90
CA ALA A 217 2.29 -15.77 4.10
C ALA A 217 2.13 -14.25 3.94
N LEU A 218 2.49 -13.67 2.77
CA LEU A 218 2.26 -12.25 2.51
C LEU A 218 0.77 -11.86 2.56
N VAL A 219 -0.11 -12.67 1.97
CA VAL A 219 -1.55 -12.42 2.01
C VAL A 219 -2.09 -12.52 3.45
N LEU A 220 -1.60 -13.48 4.24
CA LEU A 220 -1.92 -13.60 5.66
C LEU A 220 -1.42 -12.41 6.47
N VAL A 221 -0.22 -11.89 6.20
CA VAL A 221 0.28 -10.66 6.84
C VAL A 221 -0.66 -9.49 6.54
N VAL A 222 -1.11 -9.31 5.30
CA VAL A 222 -2.05 -8.25 4.94
C VAL A 222 -3.40 -8.43 5.63
N PHE A 223 -3.85 -9.68 5.81
CA PHE A 223 -5.04 -9.99 6.59
C PHE A 223 -4.88 -9.59 8.05
N GLU A 224 -3.81 -10.04 8.71
CA GLU A 224 -3.56 -9.75 10.13
C GLU A 224 -3.32 -8.26 10.36
N ALA A 225 -2.72 -7.54 9.41
CA ALA A 225 -2.54 -6.08 9.46
C ALA A 225 -3.83 -5.27 9.18
N SER A 226 -4.96 -5.95 8.94
CA SER A 226 -6.26 -5.32 8.69
C SER A 226 -7.14 -5.39 9.95
N CYS A 227 -8.04 -4.41 10.14
CA CYS A 227 -8.98 -4.48 11.26
C CYS A 227 -9.95 -5.68 11.13
N HIS A 228 -9.91 -6.56 12.13
CA HIS A 228 -10.83 -7.69 12.29
C HIS A 228 -11.09 -7.96 13.79
N PRO A 229 -12.11 -8.77 14.16
CA PRO A 229 -12.56 -8.91 15.55
C PRO A 229 -11.50 -9.42 16.53
N VAL A 230 -10.62 -10.32 16.07
CA VAL A 230 -9.53 -10.91 16.86
C VAL A 230 -8.16 -10.29 16.54
N HIS A 231 -8.14 -9.05 16.05
CA HIS A 231 -6.89 -8.36 15.74
C HIS A 231 -6.06 -8.18 17.01
N PHE A 232 -4.79 -8.55 16.92
CA PHE A 232 -3.79 -8.29 17.95
C PHE A 232 -2.44 -8.07 17.28
N GLU A 233 -1.68 -7.12 17.81
CA GLU A 233 -0.32 -6.82 17.35
C GLU A 233 0.59 -8.05 17.30
N SER A 234 0.55 -8.91 18.31
CA SER A 234 1.39 -10.11 18.38
C SER A 234 1.16 -11.06 17.20
N ARG A 235 -0.05 -11.07 16.63
CA ARG A 235 -0.39 -11.88 15.45
C ARG A 235 0.23 -11.30 14.18
N VAL A 236 0.19 -9.98 14.01
CA VAL A 236 0.83 -9.27 12.89
C VAL A 236 2.35 -9.50 12.93
N GLN A 237 2.96 -9.32 14.10
CA GLN A 237 4.39 -9.57 14.30
C GLN A 237 4.75 -11.02 13.98
N SER A 238 4.00 -11.98 14.52
CA SER A 238 4.23 -13.41 14.27
C SER A 238 4.13 -13.76 12.78
N ALA A 239 3.12 -13.24 12.08
CA ALA A 239 2.95 -13.44 10.63
C ALA A 239 4.11 -12.83 9.84
N LEU A 240 4.59 -11.64 10.22
CA LEU A 240 5.75 -11.00 9.60
C LEU A 240 7.04 -11.79 9.82
N PHE A 241 7.30 -12.28 11.02
CA PHE A 241 8.47 -13.13 11.31
C PHE A 241 8.45 -14.42 10.51
N LEU A 242 7.27 -15.04 10.37
CA LEU A 242 7.09 -16.25 9.57
C LEU A 242 7.39 -15.99 8.09
N LEU A 243 6.87 -14.89 7.54
CA LEU A 243 7.15 -14.46 6.17
C LEU A 243 8.63 -14.15 5.95
N ASP A 244 9.26 -13.40 6.87
CA ASP A 244 10.69 -13.07 6.81
C ASP A 244 11.57 -14.34 6.85
N SER A 245 11.21 -15.29 7.71
CA SER A 245 11.88 -16.60 7.81
C SER A 245 11.74 -17.41 6.53
N LEU A 246 10.55 -17.41 5.92
CA LEU A 246 10.31 -18.10 4.65
C LEU A 246 11.10 -17.49 3.49
N ILE A 247 11.09 -16.17 3.35
CA ILE A 247 11.83 -15.45 2.32
C ILE A 247 13.33 -15.74 2.45
N SER A 248 13.85 -15.73 3.68
CA SER A 248 15.24 -16.03 3.99
C SER A 248 15.58 -17.50 3.71
N GLY A 249 14.73 -18.42 4.18
CA GLY A 249 14.93 -19.87 4.01
C GLY A 249 14.85 -20.34 2.56
N LEU A 250 14.02 -19.69 1.74
CA LEU A 250 13.96 -19.92 0.29
C LEU A 250 15.12 -19.24 -0.48
N GLY A 251 15.98 -18.48 0.20
CA GLY A 251 17.07 -17.74 -0.44
C GLY A 251 16.60 -16.63 -1.39
N LEU A 252 15.37 -16.13 -1.22
CA LEU A 252 14.78 -15.18 -2.17
C LEU A 252 15.51 -13.84 -2.18
N LEU A 253 16.12 -13.45 -1.05
CA LEU A 253 16.95 -12.24 -0.97
C LEU A 253 18.22 -12.33 -1.85
N HIS A 254 18.55 -13.53 -2.34
CA HIS A 254 19.73 -13.82 -3.15
C HIS A 254 19.43 -14.24 -4.60
N LEU A 255 18.18 -14.09 -5.06
CA LEU A 255 17.74 -14.54 -6.39
C LEU A 255 18.62 -14.06 -7.54
N ASP A 256 19.09 -12.82 -7.46
CA ASP A 256 19.85 -12.19 -8.54
C ASP A 256 21.37 -12.21 -8.28
N LYS A 257 21.88 -12.79 -7.18
CA LYS A 257 23.27 -12.61 -6.70
C LYS A 257 24.37 -12.83 -7.75
N GLU A 258 24.15 -13.76 -8.68
CA GLU A 258 25.12 -14.14 -9.72
C GLU A 258 25.07 -13.25 -10.97
N GLU A 259 24.14 -12.30 -11.04
CA GLU A 259 24.00 -11.43 -12.21
C GLU A 259 24.94 -10.22 -12.17
N TYR A 260 25.51 -9.88 -13.34
CA TYR A 260 26.53 -8.82 -13.51
C TYR A 260 26.06 -7.39 -13.14
N ASN A 261 24.78 -7.16 -12.86
CA ASN A 261 24.20 -5.83 -12.62
C ASN A 261 23.47 -5.71 -11.26
N VAL A 262 23.76 -6.59 -10.31
CA VAL A 262 23.15 -6.52 -8.97
C VAL A 262 23.79 -5.45 -8.12
N THR A 263 22.95 -4.73 -7.38
CA THR A 263 23.42 -3.81 -6.35
C THR A 263 23.49 -4.58 -5.04
N THR A 264 24.68 -4.63 -4.45
CA THR A 264 24.90 -5.14 -3.11
C THR A 264 25.13 -3.96 -2.17
N PHE A 265 24.71 -4.11 -0.93
CA PHE A 265 24.88 -3.10 0.10
C PHE A 265 25.80 -3.65 1.17
N SER A 266 26.76 -2.84 1.60
CA SER A 266 27.58 -3.19 2.76
C SER A 266 26.80 -2.87 4.04
N PRO A 267 26.93 -3.70 5.09
CA PRO A 267 26.43 -3.34 6.41
C PRO A 267 26.94 -1.96 6.84
N ASN A 268 26.11 -1.21 7.55
CA ASN A 268 26.44 0.09 8.13
C ASN A 268 26.87 1.17 7.10
N THR A 269 26.50 0.98 5.83
CA THR A 269 26.67 1.98 4.76
C THR A 269 25.32 2.42 4.23
N VAL A 270 25.22 3.70 3.86
CA VAL A 270 23.97 4.24 3.32
C VAL A 270 23.66 3.59 1.98
N PRO A 271 22.49 2.96 1.81
CA PRO A 271 22.14 2.31 0.55
C PRO A 271 21.97 3.35 -0.54
N SER A 272 22.88 3.34 -1.53
CA SER A 272 22.86 4.26 -2.67
C SER A 272 22.48 3.51 -3.95
N LEU A 273 21.22 3.66 -4.37
CA LEU A 273 20.66 2.98 -5.55
C LEU A 273 21.06 3.59 -6.90
N LEU A 274 21.99 4.52 -6.89
CA LEU A 274 22.23 5.48 -7.97
C LEU A 274 23.73 5.75 -8.14
N ALA A 275 24.59 4.79 -7.81
CA ALA A 275 26.01 4.89 -8.15
C ALA A 275 26.17 5.22 -9.66
N PRO A 276 27.03 6.19 -10.02
CA PRO A 276 27.26 6.54 -11.41
C PRO A 276 28.05 5.42 -12.08
N PHE A 277 27.37 4.50 -12.75
CA PHE A 277 28.05 3.63 -13.69
C PHE A 277 28.45 4.46 -14.92
N SER A 278 29.76 4.53 -15.17
CA SER A 278 30.42 5.10 -16.34
C SER A 278 30.07 4.34 -17.62
N ASP A 279 28.83 4.41 -18.08
CA ASP A 279 28.44 3.94 -19.41
C ASP A 279 28.43 5.14 -20.38
N PRO A 280 29.28 5.15 -21.42
CA PRO A 280 29.33 6.22 -22.43
C PRO A 280 28.00 6.45 -23.17
N ILE A 281 27.09 5.46 -23.15
CA ILE A 281 25.82 5.47 -23.88
C ILE A 281 24.73 6.27 -23.13
N GLY A 282 24.87 6.45 -21.81
CA GLY A 282 23.88 7.19 -20.99
C GLY A 282 23.99 8.72 -21.10
N GLN A 283 25.19 9.24 -21.40
CA GLN A 283 25.40 10.67 -21.59
C GLN A 283 24.87 11.16 -22.95
N ALA A 284 24.82 10.29 -23.97
CA ALA A 284 24.26 10.63 -25.28
C ALA A 284 22.73 10.83 -25.25
N ALA A 285 22.00 10.14 -24.36
CA ALA A 285 20.54 10.25 -24.24
C ALA A 285 20.06 11.48 -23.44
N ILE A 286 20.96 12.14 -22.70
CA ILE A 286 20.66 13.43 -22.05
C ILE A 286 20.86 14.60 -23.04
N GLY A 287 21.63 14.39 -24.11
CA GLY A 287 22.01 15.44 -25.07
C GLY A 287 21.20 15.51 -26.36
N GLN A 288 20.47 14.48 -26.79
CA GLN A 288 19.79 14.49 -28.09
C GLN A 288 18.39 13.87 -27.99
N GLY A 289 17.38 14.73 -27.77
CA GLY A 289 15.97 14.34 -27.76
C GLY A 289 15.09 14.93 -26.65
N ALA A 290 15.59 15.88 -25.85
CA ALA A 290 14.83 16.58 -24.81
C ALA A 290 13.82 17.61 -25.37
N THR A 291 13.13 17.29 -26.47
CA THR A 291 12.10 18.15 -27.09
C THR A 291 10.67 17.64 -26.91
N LYS A 292 10.44 16.57 -26.13
CA LYS A 292 9.09 16.23 -25.63
C LYS A 292 9.06 16.35 -24.09
N ARG A 293 8.38 17.39 -23.59
CA ARG A 293 8.08 17.57 -22.15
C ARG A 293 7.29 16.35 -21.64
N GLY A 294 7.90 15.48 -20.83
CA GLY A 294 7.19 14.38 -20.18
C GLY A 294 8.11 13.27 -19.68
N CYS A 295 7.81 12.69 -18.51
CA CYS A 295 8.46 11.46 -18.05
C CYS A 295 7.99 10.26 -18.90
N SER A 296 8.83 9.23 -19.07
CA SER A 296 8.53 8.02 -19.85
C SER A 296 7.80 6.93 -19.04
N CYS A 297 7.46 7.22 -17.80
CA CYS A 297 7.10 6.23 -16.80
C CYS A 297 5.74 5.55 -17.03
N SER A 298 4.82 6.19 -17.77
CA SER A 298 3.51 5.60 -18.10
C SER A 298 3.60 4.37 -18.98
N ARG A 299 4.62 4.26 -19.84
CA ARG A 299 4.86 3.11 -20.74
C ARG A 299 5.12 1.80 -20.00
N PHE A 300 5.45 1.92 -18.73
CA PHE A 300 6.01 0.88 -17.88
C PHE A 300 5.03 0.38 -16.83
N GLN A 301 3.85 0.97 -16.84
CA GLN A 301 2.75 0.60 -15.97
C GLN A 301 2.01 -0.62 -16.51
N LEU A 302 1.44 -1.41 -15.61
CA LEU A 302 0.61 -2.56 -15.92
C LEU A 302 -0.55 -2.21 -16.87
N SER A 303 -1.15 -1.03 -16.70
CA SER A 303 -2.19 -0.52 -17.60
C SER A 303 -1.75 -0.35 -19.05
N SER A 304 -0.46 -0.14 -19.29
CA SER A 304 0.09 0.07 -20.63
C SER A 304 0.57 -1.23 -21.26
N THR A 305 1.10 -2.16 -20.47
CA THR A 305 1.58 -3.46 -20.98
C THR A 305 0.45 -4.48 -21.11
N SER A 306 -0.61 -4.36 -20.31
CA SER A 306 -1.77 -5.25 -20.35
C SER A 306 -3.04 -4.43 -20.18
N PRO A 307 -3.72 -4.02 -21.27
CA PRO A 307 -4.94 -3.22 -21.19
C PRO A 307 -6.05 -3.87 -20.35
N SER A 308 -6.15 -5.21 -20.39
CA SER A 308 -7.10 -6.00 -19.61
C SER A 308 -6.93 -5.86 -18.09
N SER A 309 -5.74 -5.43 -17.62
CA SER A 309 -5.49 -5.17 -16.20
C SER A 309 -6.44 -4.13 -15.60
N ARG A 310 -6.96 -3.18 -16.39
CA ARG A 310 -7.94 -2.22 -15.89
C ARG A 310 -9.26 -2.87 -15.47
N LYS A 311 -9.63 -3.99 -16.08
CA LYS A 311 -10.86 -4.75 -15.73
C LYS A 311 -10.61 -5.73 -14.57
N ILE A 312 -9.43 -6.34 -14.54
CA ILE A 312 -9.11 -7.45 -13.61
C ILE A 312 -8.49 -6.93 -12.32
N THR A 313 -7.53 -6.00 -12.43
CA THR A 313 -6.76 -5.41 -11.33
C THR A 313 -6.73 -3.87 -11.42
N PRO A 314 -7.90 -3.20 -11.39
CA PRO A 314 -8.03 -1.75 -11.54
C PRO A 314 -7.21 -0.93 -10.56
N LEU A 315 -6.76 -1.49 -9.43
CA LEU A 315 -5.94 -0.79 -8.43
C LEU A 315 -4.45 -1.06 -8.57
N TRP A 316 -4.07 -2.07 -9.35
CA TRP A 316 -2.67 -2.43 -9.61
C TRP A 316 -2.16 -1.83 -10.92
N PHE A 317 -2.99 -1.11 -11.65
CA PHE A 317 -2.69 -0.63 -13.00
C PHE A 317 -1.45 0.26 -13.10
N THR A 318 -1.01 0.82 -11.97
CA THR A 318 0.21 1.63 -11.81
C THR A 318 1.41 0.82 -11.35
N SER A 319 1.26 -0.46 -10.98
CA SER A 319 2.37 -1.35 -10.71
C SER A 319 3.21 -1.55 -11.97
N PRO A 320 4.45 -2.04 -11.84
CA PRO A 320 5.24 -2.45 -13.01
C PRO A 320 4.46 -3.44 -13.88
N GLY A 321 4.51 -3.22 -15.20
CA GLY A 321 3.91 -4.11 -16.18
C GLY A 321 4.60 -5.46 -16.27
N TRP A 322 3.91 -6.45 -16.84
CA TRP A 322 4.49 -7.73 -17.22
C TRP A 322 4.95 -7.65 -18.68
N SER A 323 6.13 -8.17 -19.01
CA SER A 323 6.59 -8.21 -20.40
C SER A 323 5.96 -9.40 -21.13
N GLU A 324 5.48 -9.18 -22.36
CA GLU A 324 4.96 -10.24 -23.23
C GLU A 324 6.08 -11.18 -23.71
N GLU A 325 7.34 -10.72 -23.69
CA GLU A 325 8.50 -11.51 -24.11
C GLU A 325 8.95 -12.52 -23.03
N TRP A 326 8.35 -12.49 -21.84
CA TRP A 326 8.72 -13.36 -20.74
C TRP A 326 8.08 -14.74 -20.86
N GLY A 327 8.92 -15.78 -20.85
CA GLY A 327 8.45 -17.13 -20.60
C GLY A 327 7.94 -17.30 -19.16
N VAL A 328 7.30 -18.45 -18.90
CA VAL A 328 6.75 -18.77 -17.56
C VAL A 328 7.81 -18.69 -16.47
N ALA A 329 9.01 -19.23 -16.70
CA ALA A 329 10.10 -19.20 -15.73
C ALA A 329 10.56 -17.78 -15.38
N GLU A 330 10.63 -16.88 -16.37
CA GLU A 330 10.96 -15.47 -16.09
C GLU A 330 9.83 -14.75 -15.35
N THR A 331 8.59 -15.04 -15.74
CA THR A 331 7.41 -14.51 -15.03
C THR A 331 7.42 -14.94 -13.57
N ARG A 332 7.70 -16.22 -13.26
CA ARG A 332 7.81 -16.73 -11.89
C ARG A 332 8.96 -16.09 -11.12
N ARG A 333 10.12 -15.87 -11.74
CA ARG A 333 11.22 -15.12 -11.11
C ARG A 333 10.80 -13.68 -10.79
N GLU A 334 10.06 -13.04 -11.67
CA GLU A 334 9.54 -11.71 -11.40
C GLU A 334 8.48 -11.67 -10.30
N GLU A 335 7.60 -12.68 -10.19
CA GLU A 335 6.69 -12.82 -9.05
C GLU A 335 7.45 -12.85 -7.72
N GLN A 336 8.56 -13.59 -7.67
CA GLN A 336 9.42 -13.67 -6.48
C GLN A 336 10.10 -12.33 -6.16
N ARG A 337 10.59 -11.59 -7.17
CA ARG A 337 11.12 -10.23 -6.95
C ARG A 337 10.05 -9.31 -6.39
N ARG A 338 8.85 -9.32 -6.96
CA ARG A 338 7.72 -8.51 -6.46
C ARG A 338 7.27 -8.93 -5.06
N LEU A 339 7.33 -10.21 -4.73
CA LEU A 339 7.04 -10.73 -3.39
C LEU A 339 7.98 -10.10 -2.35
N ILE A 340 9.29 -10.05 -2.62
CA ILE A 340 10.28 -9.39 -1.74
C ILE A 340 9.92 -7.91 -1.58
N TRP A 341 9.66 -7.20 -2.68
CA TRP A 341 9.37 -5.76 -2.63
C TRP A 341 8.07 -5.42 -1.91
N ASN A 342 7.04 -6.22 -2.12
CA ASN A 342 5.77 -6.06 -1.43
C ASN A 342 5.92 -6.37 0.05
N THR A 343 6.67 -7.42 0.40
CA THR A 343 6.98 -7.74 1.80
C THR A 343 7.74 -6.59 2.45
N LEU A 344 8.81 -6.10 1.82
CA LEU A 344 9.58 -4.96 2.34
C LEU A 344 8.71 -3.72 2.53
N THR A 345 7.76 -3.46 1.62
CA THR A 345 6.79 -2.35 1.74
C THR A 345 5.90 -2.52 2.97
N VAL A 346 5.31 -3.70 3.17
CA VAL A 346 4.43 -3.99 4.32
C VAL A 346 5.23 -3.97 5.62
N THR A 347 6.39 -4.61 5.67
CA THR A 347 7.30 -4.59 6.83
C THR A 347 7.73 -3.17 7.19
N SER A 348 8.02 -2.31 6.21
CA SER A 348 8.42 -0.93 6.48
C SER A 348 7.26 -0.07 6.97
N GLY A 349 6.05 -0.30 6.45
CA GLY A 349 4.84 0.34 6.98
C GLY A 349 4.58 -0.07 8.44
N HIS A 350 4.77 -1.36 8.76
CA HIS A 350 4.72 -1.87 10.13
C HIS A 350 5.78 -1.20 11.01
N LEU A 351 7.07 -1.28 10.65
CA LEU A 351 8.14 -0.64 11.41
C LEU A 351 7.90 0.86 11.64
N SER A 352 7.38 1.56 10.63
CA SER A 352 7.06 2.98 10.74
C SER A 352 5.92 3.26 11.72
N TYR A 353 4.84 2.46 11.69
CA TYR A 353 3.77 2.56 12.67
C TYR A 353 4.32 2.40 14.10
N TYR A 354 5.16 1.38 14.32
CA TYR A 354 5.68 1.06 15.64
C TYR A 354 6.75 2.03 16.13
N ASP A 355 7.49 2.68 15.24
CA ASP A 355 8.43 3.76 15.58
C ASP A 355 7.68 4.97 16.21
N PHE A 356 6.54 5.37 15.63
CA PHE A 356 5.79 6.55 16.10
C PHE A 356 4.77 6.27 17.20
N VAL A 357 4.12 5.12 17.19
CA VAL A 357 3.02 4.81 18.12
C VAL A 357 3.56 4.18 19.41
N ASP A 358 4.34 3.10 19.27
CA ASP A 358 4.70 2.21 20.40
C ASP A 358 6.19 2.30 20.78
N ARG A 359 7.03 2.91 19.94
CA ARG A 359 8.50 3.06 20.09
C ARG A 359 9.20 1.73 20.35
N THR A 360 8.78 0.68 19.64
CA THR A 360 9.38 -0.66 19.73
C THR A 360 10.21 -0.96 18.49
N SER A 361 11.44 -1.44 18.68
CA SER A 361 12.28 -1.94 17.59
C SER A 361 12.02 -3.42 17.33
N GLN A 362 11.91 -3.77 16.05
CA GLN A 362 11.78 -5.15 15.58
C GLN A 362 12.83 -5.43 14.51
N ASN A 363 13.42 -6.62 14.57
CA ASN A 363 14.57 -6.98 13.74
C ASN A 363 14.18 -8.02 12.69
N PHE A 364 13.86 -7.56 11.48
CA PHE A 364 13.56 -8.41 10.33
C PHE A 364 14.76 -8.51 9.39
N SER A 365 15.01 -9.70 8.85
CA SER A 365 16.10 -9.96 7.91
C SER A 365 15.89 -9.22 6.59
N ILE A 366 14.65 -9.14 6.10
CA ILE A 366 14.27 -8.40 4.89
C ILE A 366 14.42 -6.89 5.05
N ALA A 367 14.29 -6.36 6.27
CA ALA A 367 14.45 -4.94 6.54
C ALA A 367 15.92 -4.50 6.48
N LYS A 368 16.88 -5.43 6.47
CA LYS A 368 18.32 -5.14 6.36
C LYS A 368 18.75 -5.09 4.90
N PRO A 369 19.12 -3.92 4.35
CA PRO A 369 19.41 -3.83 2.92
C PRO A 369 20.59 -4.68 2.48
N TRP A 370 21.59 -4.92 3.34
CA TRP A 370 22.74 -5.78 3.03
C TRP A 370 22.40 -7.26 2.87
N ASN A 371 21.25 -7.71 3.38
CA ASN A 371 20.77 -9.07 3.11
C ASN A 371 20.16 -9.18 1.71
N CYS A 372 19.70 -8.06 1.13
CA CYS A 372 19.07 -8.01 -0.17
C CYS A 372 20.14 -7.83 -1.26
N SER A 373 20.48 -8.89 -1.99
CA SER A 373 21.14 -8.76 -3.29
C SER A 373 20.05 -8.69 -4.35
N SER A 374 19.46 -7.50 -4.48
CA SER A 374 18.38 -7.26 -5.43
C SER A 374 18.91 -6.64 -6.72
N ARG A 375 18.35 -7.02 -7.86
CA ARG A 375 18.30 -6.10 -8.99
C ARG A 375 17.52 -4.86 -8.54
N VAL A 376 18.25 -3.84 -8.14
CA VAL A 376 17.77 -2.45 -8.01
C VAL A 376 17.49 -1.85 -9.39
N ARG A 377 18.03 -2.48 -10.44
CA ARG A 377 17.52 -2.34 -11.79
C ARG A 377 16.09 -2.88 -11.79
N ASP A 378 15.12 -2.09 -12.26
CA ASP A 378 13.79 -2.61 -12.59
C ASP A 378 13.94 -3.98 -13.23
N SER A 379 13.04 -4.88 -12.87
CA SER A 379 12.99 -6.33 -13.12
C SER A 379 13.11 -6.82 -14.56
N LEU A 380 13.64 -6.00 -15.45
CA LEU A 380 13.73 -6.21 -16.87
C LEU A 380 15.19 -6.21 -17.27
N ASP A 381 15.60 -7.37 -17.77
CA ASP A 381 16.85 -7.59 -18.43
C ASP A 381 16.91 -6.75 -19.73
N LEU A 382 17.44 -5.53 -19.60
CA LEU A 382 17.67 -4.56 -20.69
C LEU A 382 18.55 -5.08 -21.84
N ARG A 383 19.09 -6.30 -21.76
CA ARG A 383 19.88 -6.92 -22.82
C ARG A 383 19.15 -7.99 -23.61
N ARG A 384 18.10 -8.62 -23.05
CA ARG A 384 17.33 -9.66 -23.75
C ARG A 384 16.03 -9.13 -24.35
N CYS A 385 15.38 -8.15 -23.71
CA CYS A 385 14.25 -7.45 -24.32
C CYS A 385 14.74 -6.31 -25.23
N LYS A 386 14.21 -6.21 -26.45
CA LYS A 386 14.44 -5.06 -27.35
C LYS A 386 13.85 -3.75 -26.79
N MET A 387 13.10 -3.82 -25.69
CA MET A 387 12.53 -2.69 -24.97
C MET A 387 13.54 -2.10 -23.98
N THR A 388 14.06 -0.92 -24.31
CA THR A 388 14.90 -0.12 -23.40
C THR A 388 14.02 0.56 -22.34
N TRP A 389 13.88 -0.07 -21.18
CA TRP A 389 13.37 0.63 -20.00
C TRP A 389 14.41 1.69 -19.58
N PRO A 390 14.07 2.99 -19.56
CA PRO A 390 14.95 4.02 -19.10
C PRO A 390 15.31 3.74 -17.64
N ARG A 391 16.57 3.97 -17.31
CA ARG A 391 17.24 3.70 -16.02
C ARG A 391 16.60 4.39 -14.79
N ASN A 392 15.44 5.04 -14.95
CA ASN A 392 14.80 6.00 -14.05
C ASN A 392 13.28 5.76 -13.95
N THR A 393 12.78 4.54 -13.77
CA THR A 393 11.36 4.41 -13.42
C THR A 393 11.14 4.81 -11.95
N PRO A 394 10.03 5.48 -11.61
CA PRO A 394 9.83 6.05 -10.29
C PRO A 394 9.65 4.96 -9.21
N TYR A 395 9.12 3.81 -9.61
CA TYR A 395 8.70 2.73 -8.73
C TYR A 395 9.88 1.91 -8.19
N GLY A 396 10.77 1.44 -9.06
CA GLY A 396 11.83 0.51 -8.68
C GLY A 396 13.03 1.17 -8.02
N ARG A 397 13.26 2.47 -8.24
CA ARG A 397 14.43 3.15 -7.66
C ARG A 397 14.10 4.07 -6.49
N PHE A 398 13.06 4.89 -6.54
CA PHE A 398 12.90 5.94 -5.52
C PHE A 398 12.10 5.48 -4.31
N THR A 399 10.93 4.86 -4.52
CA THR A 399 10.16 4.31 -3.39
C THR A 399 10.95 3.22 -2.68
N ARG A 400 11.57 2.29 -3.42
CA ARG A 400 12.43 1.24 -2.85
C ARG A 400 13.68 1.80 -2.18
N GLY A 401 14.30 2.84 -2.76
CA GLY A 401 15.45 3.53 -2.16
C GLY A 401 15.11 4.24 -0.86
N ALA A 402 13.97 4.92 -0.82
CA ALA A 402 13.47 5.55 0.41
C ALA A 402 13.22 4.50 1.50
N ILE A 403 12.61 3.37 1.15
CA ILE A 403 12.37 2.27 2.07
C ILE A 403 13.68 1.69 2.61
N MET A 404 14.62 1.32 1.73
CA MET A 404 15.93 0.79 2.15
C MET A 404 16.70 1.79 3.01
N LEU A 405 16.65 3.07 2.65
CA LEU A 405 17.28 4.13 3.42
C LEU A 405 16.69 4.20 4.84
N TYR A 406 15.37 4.21 4.96
CA TYR A 406 14.68 4.25 6.25
C TYR A 406 15.02 3.04 7.13
N THR A 407 14.92 1.83 6.58
CA THR A 407 15.20 0.62 7.36
C THR A 407 16.69 0.49 7.74
N SER A 408 17.60 1.02 6.92
CA SER A 408 19.00 1.18 7.31
C SER A 408 19.18 2.19 8.45
N CYS A 409 18.47 3.32 8.43
CA CYS A 409 18.52 4.29 9.54
C CYS A 409 18.04 3.67 10.86
N LEU A 410 16.94 2.90 10.83
CA LEU A 410 16.49 2.15 12.01
C LEU A 410 17.54 1.15 12.49
N SER A 411 18.14 0.39 11.57
CA SER A 411 19.15 -0.60 11.94
C SER A 411 20.40 0.03 12.59
N VAL A 412 20.86 1.17 12.07
CA VAL A 412 22.01 1.91 12.64
C VAL A 412 21.67 2.57 13.97
N HIS A 413 20.42 3.01 14.13
CA HIS A 413 19.91 3.55 15.39
C HIS A 413 20.04 2.50 16.50
N ASP A 414 19.55 1.29 16.24
CA ASP A 414 19.52 0.17 17.20
C ASP A 414 20.89 -0.53 17.38
N ASP A 415 21.87 -0.28 16.49
CA ASP A 415 23.18 -0.90 16.57
C ASP A 415 24.03 -0.27 17.69
N ALA A 416 24.12 -0.98 18.83
CA ALA A 416 24.93 -0.57 19.97
C ALA A 416 26.46 -0.70 19.72
N SER A 417 26.88 -1.39 18.65
CA SER A 417 28.30 -1.61 18.35
C SER A 417 28.94 -0.45 17.58
N MET A 418 28.14 0.39 16.91
CA MET A 418 28.64 1.54 16.15
C MET A 418 28.97 2.73 17.05
N SER A 419 30.10 3.38 16.78
CA SER A 419 30.49 4.60 17.49
C SER A 419 29.56 5.77 17.15
N GLU A 420 29.38 6.71 18.08
CA GLU A 420 28.59 7.93 17.84
C GLU A 420 29.11 8.76 16.66
N TYR A 421 30.43 8.74 16.44
CA TYR A 421 31.06 9.38 15.28
C TYR A 421 30.61 8.73 13.96
N ASP A 422 30.66 7.40 13.89
CA ASP A 422 30.26 6.66 12.69
C ASP A 422 28.75 6.79 12.42
N LYS A 423 27.94 6.77 13.49
CA LYS A 423 26.49 7.05 13.40
C LYS A 423 26.23 8.47 12.86
N GLY A 424 26.99 9.47 13.32
CA GLY A 424 26.91 10.84 12.81
C GLY A 424 27.27 10.94 11.32
N GLN A 425 28.33 10.27 10.88
CA GLN A 425 28.71 10.22 9.46
C GLN A 425 27.66 9.51 8.61
N PHE A 426 27.12 8.39 9.09
CA PHE A 426 26.03 7.68 8.44
C PHE A 426 24.80 8.57 8.30
N ALA A 427 24.41 9.27 9.36
CA ALA A 427 23.25 10.17 9.38
C ALA A 427 23.38 11.31 8.37
N LEU A 428 24.57 11.91 8.25
CA LEU A 428 24.86 12.94 7.24
C LEU A 428 24.71 12.39 5.82
N GLN A 429 25.25 11.20 5.55
CA GLN A 429 25.12 10.56 4.24
C GLN A 429 23.66 10.19 3.94
N ALA A 430 22.92 9.71 4.93
CA ALA A 430 21.51 9.35 4.80
C ALA A 430 20.66 10.59 4.48
N TRP A 431 20.99 11.72 5.13
CA TRP A 431 20.37 13.00 4.85
C TRP A 431 20.58 13.43 3.38
N LEU A 432 21.82 13.42 2.89
CA LEU A 432 22.15 13.77 1.51
C LEU A 432 21.47 12.84 0.51
N GLU A 433 21.37 11.55 0.83
CA GLU A 433 20.67 10.57 0.00
C GLU A 433 19.16 10.86 -0.05
N SER A 434 18.55 11.24 1.07
CA SER A 434 17.12 11.60 1.11
C SER A 434 16.80 12.80 0.19
N GLU A 435 17.63 13.85 0.20
CA GLU A 435 17.48 15.02 -0.68
C GLU A 435 17.61 14.62 -2.15
N ARG A 436 18.51 13.69 -2.44
CA ARG A 436 18.74 13.21 -3.80
C ARG A 436 17.55 12.40 -4.32
N ILE A 437 16.99 11.51 -3.50
CA ILE A 437 15.78 10.75 -3.85
C ILE A 437 14.62 11.72 -4.05
N GLU A 438 14.44 12.71 -3.17
CA GLU A 438 13.37 13.71 -3.30
C GLU A 438 13.51 14.55 -4.57
N LYS A 439 14.72 15.04 -4.89
CA LYS A 439 14.98 15.80 -6.13
C LYS A 439 14.61 14.98 -7.37
N MET A 440 14.87 13.67 -7.34
CA MET A 440 14.51 12.78 -8.43
C MET A 440 13.00 12.55 -8.50
N LEU A 441 12.32 12.32 -7.37
CA LEU A 441 10.86 12.26 -7.31
C LEU A 441 10.22 13.52 -7.91
N ASN A 442 10.74 14.70 -7.55
CA ASN A 442 10.25 15.99 -8.06
C ASN A 442 10.56 16.22 -9.55
N SER A 443 11.50 15.48 -10.15
CA SER A 443 11.80 15.57 -11.58
C SER A 443 10.75 14.89 -12.47
N HIS A 444 9.90 14.04 -11.88
CA HIS A 444 8.86 13.33 -12.61
C HIS A 444 7.60 14.19 -12.76
N THR A 445 7.11 14.29 -14.00
CA THR A 445 5.84 14.97 -14.33
C THR A 445 4.66 14.01 -14.46
N CYS A 446 4.88 12.71 -14.20
CA CYS A 446 3.85 11.68 -14.31
C CYS A 446 2.91 11.72 -13.12
N HIS A 447 1.63 11.45 -13.38
CA HIS A 447 0.64 11.15 -12.33
C HIS A 447 0.86 9.80 -11.62
N ILE A 448 2.03 9.19 -11.73
CA ILE A 448 2.43 7.96 -11.03
C ILE A 448 2.50 8.17 -9.53
N GLU A 449 2.80 9.40 -9.14
CA GLU A 449 2.85 9.83 -7.76
C GLU A 449 1.58 9.50 -6.98
N ARG A 450 0.43 9.49 -7.69
CA ARG A 450 -0.89 9.12 -7.19
C ARG A 450 -0.88 7.85 -6.36
N VAL A 451 -0.27 6.81 -6.92
CA VAL A 451 -0.63 5.46 -6.51
C VAL A 451 0.42 4.78 -5.65
N ASN A 452 1.72 4.95 -5.97
CA ASN A 452 2.78 4.25 -5.22
C ASN A 452 3.95 5.16 -4.78
N LEU A 453 3.99 6.45 -5.13
CA LEU A 453 5.08 7.34 -4.63
C LEU A 453 4.72 8.08 -3.36
N TYR A 454 3.42 8.20 -3.01
CA TYR A 454 3.00 8.76 -1.72
C TYR A 454 3.71 8.05 -0.55
N PHE A 455 3.71 6.70 -0.57
CA PHE A 455 4.44 5.91 0.42
C PHE A 455 5.95 6.22 0.43
N GLY A 456 6.56 6.41 -0.74
CA GLY A 456 7.98 6.82 -0.83
C GLY A 456 8.25 8.17 -0.19
N ARG A 457 7.38 9.19 -0.40
CA ARG A 457 7.52 10.51 0.26
C ARG A 457 7.28 10.45 1.76
N GLN A 458 6.31 9.65 2.17
CA GLN A 458 6.00 9.40 3.57
C GLN A 458 7.23 8.82 4.28
N ILE A 459 7.83 7.76 3.72
CA ILE A 459 9.03 7.14 4.27
C ILE A 459 10.26 8.07 4.24
N LEU A 460 10.40 8.92 3.21
CA LEU A 460 11.45 9.94 3.19
C LEU A 460 11.28 10.98 4.30
N PHE A 461 10.04 11.34 4.64
CA PHE A 461 9.77 12.22 5.78
C PHE A 461 10.15 11.53 7.09
N ASP A 462 9.78 10.26 7.26
CA ASP A 462 10.13 9.47 8.46
C ASP A 462 11.64 9.33 8.63
N THR A 463 12.35 9.07 7.54
CA THR A 463 13.82 9.03 7.52
C THR A 463 14.42 10.33 8.01
N ARG A 464 13.89 11.48 7.55
CA ARG A 464 14.39 12.80 7.98
C ARG A 464 14.06 13.09 9.43
N ASN A 465 12.86 12.75 9.90
CA ASN A 465 12.50 12.93 11.31
C ASN A 465 13.38 12.08 12.23
N LEU A 466 13.63 10.82 11.86
CA LEU A 466 14.54 9.94 12.60
C LEU A 466 15.96 10.52 12.62
N VAL A 467 16.48 10.93 11.47
CA VAL A 467 17.84 11.50 11.36
C VAL A 467 17.95 12.83 12.11
N SER A 468 16.98 13.73 11.99
CA SER A 468 16.99 15.04 12.66
C SER A 468 16.82 14.93 14.17
N SER A 469 15.93 14.06 14.66
CA SER A 469 15.71 13.90 16.11
C SER A 469 16.90 13.25 16.81
N GLN A 470 17.58 12.30 16.17
CA GLN A 470 18.64 11.50 16.81
C GLN A 470 20.04 12.04 16.55
N TYR A 471 20.31 12.59 15.35
CA TYR A 471 21.65 12.96 14.91
C TYR A 471 21.77 14.45 14.57
N SER A 472 20.95 15.25 15.23
CA SER A 472 20.85 16.70 15.07
C SER A 472 22.20 17.43 15.11
N ARG A 473 23.13 16.93 15.92
CA ARG A 473 24.48 17.48 16.11
C ARG A 473 25.39 17.33 14.88
N TYR A 474 25.06 16.41 13.96
CA TYR A 474 25.93 16.01 12.84
C TYR A 474 25.39 16.43 11.47
N VAL A 475 24.13 16.84 11.38
CA VAL A 475 23.48 17.19 10.11
C VAL A 475 23.51 18.72 9.93
N PRO A 476 23.90 19.25 8.75
CA PRO A 476 23.90 20.68 8.49
C PRO A 476 22.46 21.23 8.49
N HIS A 477 22.16 22.12 9.42
CA HIS A 477 20.86 22.77 9.57
C HIS A 477 20.79 24.04 8.71
N PRO A 478 19.80 24.18 7.81
CA PRO A 478 19.62 25.44 7.05
C PRO A 478 19.08 26.60 7.88
N ASN A 479 18.41 26.31 9.01
CA ASN A 479 17.77 27.32 9.84
C ASN A 479 18.63 27.66 11.06
N ILE A 480 19.12 28.90 11.06
CA ILE A 480 19.82 29.55 12.18
C ILE A 480 18.77 29.77 13.29
N GLY A 481 18.54 28.80 14.17
CA GLY A 481 17.63 28.99 15.29
C GLY A 481 17.27 27.73 16.10
N ASP A 482 17.11 26.57 15.46
CA ASP A 482 16.85 25.31 16.17
C ASP A 482 17.68 24.16 15.55
N PRO A 483 18.69 23.65 16.27
CA PRO A 483 19.57 22.60 15.77
C PRO A 483 18.95 21.19 15.85
N HIS A 484 17.65 21.02 16.13
CA HIS A 484 17.01 19.69 16.29
C HIS A 484 15.93 19.34 15.27
N PHE A 485 15.48 20.29 14.45
CA PHE A 485 14.30 20.07 13.62
C PHE A 485 14.29 20.91 12.33
N HIS A 486 14.14 20.25 11.17
CA HIS A 486 14.11 20.93 9.88
C HIS A 486 12.72 21.51 9.57
N ARG A 487 12.39 22.61 10.27
CA ARG A 487 11.09 23.28 10.22
C ARG A 487 10.52 23.49 8.81
N ASP A 488 11.32 23.92 7.83
CA ASP A 488 10.79 24.21 6.48
C ASP A 488 10.34 22.96 5.71
N LYS A 489 11.04 21.84 5.88
CA LYS A 489 10.70 20.57 5.24
C LYS A 489 9.49 19.96 5.94
N ALA A 490 9.42 20.04 7.26
CA ALA A 490 8.24 19.65 8.01
C ALA A 490 7.02 20.50 7.62
N MET A 491 7.18 21.82 7.50
CA MET A 491 6.12 22.72 7.04
C MET A 491 5.68 22.41 5.61
N SER A 492 6.63 22.15 4.69
CA SER A 492 6.32 21.73 3.32
C SER A 492 5.53 20.42 3.29
N TRP A 493 5.95 19.44 4.09
CA TRP A 493 5.25 18.16 4.21
C TRP A 493 3.85 18.32 4.83
N LEU A 494 3.69 19.09 5.91
CA LEU A 494 2.38 19.36 6.52
C LEU A 494 1.43 20.07 5.54
N ASN A 495 1.94 21.02 4.75
CA ASN A 495 1.14 21.65 3.69
C ASN A 495 0.76 20.67 2.58
N HIS A 496 1.65 19.75 2.21
CA HIS A 496 1.32 18.66 1.29
C HIS A 496 0.23 17.77 1.87
N GLN A 497 0.35 17.38 3.15
CA GLN A 497 -0.63 16.55 3.85
C GLN A 497 -1.99 17.21 4.00
N LYS A 498 -2.04 18.54 4.16
CA LYS A 498 -3.31 19.28 4.18
C LYS A 498 -4.08 19.13 2.87
N ASN A 499 -3.39 19.14 1.75
CA ASN A 499 -4.02 18.89 0.45
C ASN A 499 -4.52 17.44 0.35
N VAL A 500 -3.77 16.47 0.87
CA VAL A 500 -4.17 15.05 0.92
C VAL A 500 -5.41 14.87 1.80
N ALA A 501 -5.43 15.45 3.01
CA ALA A 501 -6.55 15.39 3.94
C ALA A 501 -7.82 16.02 3.33
N HIS A 502 -7.70 17.20 2.71
CA HIS A 502 -8.82 17.83 2.01
C HIS A 502 -9.38 16.96 0.88
N GLN A 503 -8.53 16.28 0.11
CA GLN A 503 -8.97 15.38 -0.96
C GLN A 503 -9.66 14.14 -0.39
N PHE A 504 -9.13 13.59 0.69
CA PHE A 504 -9.72 12.47 1.39
C PHE A 504 -11.12 12.80 1.90
N LEU A 505 -11.26 13.93 2.59
CA LEU A 505 -12.54 14.43 3.09
C LEU A 505 -13.52 14.78 1.96
N GLY A 506 -13.01 15.36 0.86
CA GLY A 506 -13.79 15.61 -0.34
C GLY A 506 -14.35 14.33 -0.94
N ALA A 507 -13.53 13.27 -1.04
CA ALA A 507 -13.97 11.95 -1.50
C ALA A 507 -15.04 11.37 -0.58
N LEU A 508 -14.91 11.52 0.74
CA LEU A 508 -15.91 11.05 1.70
C LEU A 508 -17.22 11.84 1.66
N SER A 509 -17.17 13.14 1.42
CA SER A 509 -18.39 13.96 1.34
C SER A 509 -19.33 13.54 0.19
N HIS A 510 -18.77 12.96 -0.89
CA HIS A 510 -19.51 12.39 -2.01
C HIS A 510 -19.93 10.92 -1.80
N VAL A 511 -19.41 10.24 -0.77
CA VAL A 511 -19.70 8.83 -0.43
C VAL A 511 -21.09 8.65 0.23
N THR A 512 -21.76 9.75 0.58
CA THR A 512 -23.18 9.71 1.00
C THR A 512 -24.15 9.35 -0.14
N GLY A 513 -23.67 9.19 -1.39
CA GLY A 513 -24.51 8.80 -2.53
C GLY A 513 -23.91 7.84 -3.57
N LEU A 514 -22.63 7.45 -3.48
CA LEU A 514 -21.97 6.52 -4.41
C LEU A 514 -20.95 5.62 -3.68
N ARG A 515 -20.89 4.34 -4.08
CA ARG A 515 -20.09 3.21 -3.50
C ARG A 515 -18.96 3.66 -2.56
N ASN A 516 -19.14 3.41 -1.27
CA ASN A 516 -18.18 3.74 -0.23
C ASN A 516 -16.87 2.96 -0.40
N THR A 517 -15.85 3.63 -0.93
CA THR A 517 -14.54 3.03 -1.19
C THR A 517 -13.81 2.61 0.09
N LEU A 518 -14.11 3.23 1.24
CA LEU A 518 -13.55 2.83 2.54
C LEU A 518 -14.14 1.55 3.11
N ALA A 519 -15.34 1.17 2.67
CA ALA A 519 -16.02 -0.06 3.06
C ALA A 519 -15.22 -1.33 2.72
N THR A 520 -14.17 -1.19 1.91
CA THR A 520 -13.30 -2.27 1.45
C THR A 520 -11.85 -2.12 1.87
N ARG A 521 -11.57 -1.29 2.89
CA ARG A 521 -10.21 -0.86 3.25
C ARG A 521 -9.90 -0.98 4.75
N PRO A 522 -10.12 -2.15 5.39
CA PRO A 522 -9.94 -2.33 6.84
C PRO A 522 -8.54 -2.02 7.36
N TYR A 523 -7.51 -2.09 6.51
CA TYR A 523 -6.12 -1.75 6.88
C TYR A 523 -5.86 -0.24 7.03
N LEU A 524 -6.73 0.64 6.48
CA LEU A 524 -6.50 2.08 6.55
C LEU A 524 -6.66 2.65 7.97
N THR A 525 -7.30 1.93 8.89
CA THR A 525 -7.38 2.31 10.31
C THR A 525 -5.99 2.58 10.91
N PHE A 526 -5.04 1.66 10.71
CA PHE A 526 -3.68 1.81 11.22
C PHE A 526 -2.91 2.93 10.52
N TRP A 527 -3.19 3.16 9.24
CA TRP A 527 -2.63 4.31 8.53
C TRP A 527 -3.09 5.62 9.17
N PHE A 528 -4.37 5.78 9.54
CA PHE A 528 -4.82 6.98 10.24
C PHE A 528 -4.14 7.17 11.60
N HIS A 529 -4.02 6.10 12.40
CA HIS A 529 -3.35 6.16 13.69
C HIS A 529 -1.90 6.61 13.54
N ASP A 530 -1.20 6.04 12.58
CA ASP A 530 0.16 6.40 12.23
C ASP A 530 0.28 7.88 11.80
N GLN A 531 -0.64 8.38 10.98
CA GLN A 531 -0.68 9.79 10.62
C GLN A 531 -0.91 10.70 11.84
N LEU A 532 -1.89 10.38 12.70
CA LEU A 532 -2.16 11.13 13.93
C LEU A 532 -0.93 11.17 14.86
N ALA A 533 -0.29 10.01 15.07
CA ALA A 533 0.90 9.90 15.90
C ALA A 533 2.06 10.75 15.36
N ARG A 534 2.30 10.73 14.04
CA ARG A 534 3.34 11.54 13.39
C ARG A 534 3.10 13.04 13.49
N TYR A 535 1.88 13.51 13.24
CA TYR A 535 1.56 14.93 13.35
C TYR A 535 1.70 15.41 14.80
N LEU A 536 1.26 14.60 15.77
CA LEU A 536 1.46 14.89 17.19
C LEU A 536 2.94 14.94 17.59
N ASP A 537 3.76 14.00 17.09
CA ASP A 537 5.20 14.00 17.35
C ASP A 537 5.88 15.23 16.70
N THR A 538 5.49 15.57 15.47
CA THR A 538 5.97 16.77 14.77
C THR A 538 5.64 18.05 15.54
N TRP A 539 4.41 18.16 16.07
CA TRP A 539 4.02 19.28 16.92
C TRP A 539 4.77 19.28 18.26
N ARG A 540 5.03 18.11 18.85
CA ARG A 540 5.79 18.01 20.10
C ARG A 540 7.22 18.49 19.93
N GLN A 541 7.83 18.23 18.77
CA GLN A 541 9.17 18.73 18.43
C GLN A 541 9.17 20.25 18.23
N ASP A 542 8.12 20.81 17.60
CA ASP A 542 7.97 22.26 17.41
C ASP A 542 6.51 22.71 17.64
N PRO A 543 6.18 23.17 18.88
CA PRO A 543 4.81 23.54 19.25
C PRO A 543 4.24 24.73 18.46
N THR A 544 5.07 25.46 17.70
CA THR A 544 4.60 26.57 16.86
C THR A 544 3.99 26.07 15.54
N LEU A 545 4.17 24.79 15.18
CA LEU A 545 3.56 24.14 14.01
C LEU A 545 2.09 23.76 14.27
N ARG A 546 1.23 24.75 14.49
CA ARG A 546 -0.21 24.53 14.74
C ARG A 546 -0.93 23.79 13.61
N ILE A 547 -0.42 23.88 12.38
CA ILE A 547 -0.94 23.14 11.21
C ILE A 547 -0.97 21.62 11.44
N ALA A 548 -0.05 21.07 12.26
CA ALA A 548 -0.04 19.66 12.58
C ALA A 548 -1.26 19.25 13.43
N LEU A 549 -1.67 20.09 14.39
CA LEU A 549 -2.88 19.85 15.18
C LEU A 549 -4.14 20.00 14.34
N ASP A 550 -4.19 21.00 13.45
CA ASP A 550 -5.31 21.19 12.51
C ASP A 550 -5.49 19.96 11.61
N LEU A 551 -4.39 19.34 11.18
CA LEU A 551 -4.42 18.10 10.39
C LEU A 551 -4.95 16.91 11.20
N CYS A 552 -4.51 16.77 12.46
CA CYS A 552 -5.03 15.72 13.33
C CYS A 552 -6.55 15.83 13.46
N VAL A 553 -7.06 17.02 13.78
CA VAL A 553 -8.50 17.28 13.96
C VAL A 553 -9.27 16.97 12.66
N GLN A 554 -8.72 17.32 11.50
CA GLN A 554 -9.34 17.01 10.20
C GLN A 554 -9.39 15.51 9.88
N LEU A 555 -8.46 14.71 10.42
CA LEU A 555 -8.39 13.28 10.18
C LEU A 555 -9.17 12.43 11.19
N LEU A 556 -9.72 13.02 12.27
CA LEU A 556 -10.55 12.27 13.21
C LEU A 556 -11.83 11.72 12.57
N PRO A 557 -12.66 12.51 11.85
CA PRO A 557 -13.89 11.98 11.27
C PRO A 557 -13.69 10.77 10.33
N PRO A 558 -12.72 10.76 9.38
CA PRO A 558 -12.50 9.59 8.56
C PRO A 558 -11.94 8.38 9.33
N ALA A 559 -11.13 8.60 10.36
CA ALA A 559 -10.59 7.54 11.22
C ALA A 559 -11.71 6.90 12.07
N GLU A 560 -12.57 7.72 12.67
CA GLU A 560 -13.75 7.27 13.42
C GLU A 560 -14.73 6.49 12.53
N TYR A 561 -14.97 7.00 11.32
CA TYR A 561 -15.83 6.34 10.34
C TYR A 561 -15.33 4.95 9.96
N ILE A 562 -14.02 4.78 9.71
CA ILE A 562 -13.49 3.47 9.33
C ILE A 562 -13.48 2.48 10.49
N MET A 563 -13.23 2.94 11.72
CA MET A 563 -13.35 2.11 12.93
C MET A 563 -14.81 1.75 13.27
N ALA A 564 -15.77 2.56 12.82
CA ALA A 564 -17.19 2.24 12.88
C ALA A 564 -17.54 1.17 11.82
N LEU A 565 -16.98 1.26 10.60
CA LEU A 565 -17.16 0.25 9.55
C LEU A 565 -16.54 -1.12 9.88
N PHE A 566 -15.43 -1.13 10.62
CA PHE A 566 -14.71 -2.34 11.01
C PHE A 566 -14.45 -2.36 12.52
N PRO A 567 -15.46 -2.73 13.33
CA PRO A 567 -15.32 -2.73 14.79
C PRO A 567 -14.28 -3.77 15.24
N SER A 568 -13.29 -3.29 15.98
CA SER A 568 -12.27 -4.10 16.65
C SER A 568 -11.77 -3.35 17.90
N ASN A 569 -11.50 -4.09 18.97
CA ASN A 569 -11.19 -3.48 20.28
C ASN A 569 -9.78 -2.89 20.34
N ASP A 570 -8.78 -3.66 19.89
CA ASP A 570 -7.36 -3.28 19.92
C ASP A 570 -7.08 -1.93 19.20
N PRO A 571 -7.50 -1.70 17.94
CA PRO A 571 -7.29 -0.40 17.30
C PRO A 571 -8.05 0.74 17.99
N ARG A 572 -9.24 0.49 18.57
CA ARG A 572 -10.00 1.54 19.27
C ARG A 572 -9.30 1.99 20.55
N GLU A 573 -8.73 1.06 21.31
CA GLU A 573 -7.94 1.38 22.50
C GLU A 573 -6.72 2.24 22.14
N LYS A 574 -5.96 1.85 21.10
CA LYS A 574 -4.81 2.64 20.61
C LYS A 574 -5.25 4.02 20.11
N TYR A 575 -6.40 4.11 19.44
CA TYR A 575 -6.96 5.38 18.99
C TYR A 575 -7.34 6.30 20.15
N GLU A 576 -7.99 5.78 21.20
CA GLU A 576 -8.40 6.58 22.36
C GLU A 576 -7.19 7.23 23.06
N ILE A 577 -6.07 6.51 23.14
CA ILE A 577 -4.80 7.06 23.64
C ILE A 577 -4.31 8.22 22.76
N LEU A 578 -4.36 8.06 21.43
CA LEU A 578 -3.96 9.11 20.49
C LEU A 578 -4.92 10.32 20.52
N HIS A 579 -6.23 10.08 20.65
CA HIS A 579 -7.24 11.11 20.78
C HIS A 579 -7.03 11.93 22.05
N GLN A 580 -6.79 11.28 23.19
CA GLN A 580 -6.51 11.99 24.45
C GLN A 580 -5.24 12.85 24.34
N ARG A 581 -4.17 12.32 23.73
CA ARG A 581 -2.94 13.09 23.47
C ARG A 581 -3.20 14.32 22.60
N LEU A 582 -4.10 14.21 21.61
CA LEU A 582 -4.50 15.33 20.78
C LEU A 582 -5.31 16.36 21.55
N VAL A 583 -6.27 15.94 22.38
CA VAL A 583 -7.04 16.82 23.26
C VAL A 583 -6.10 17.67 24.12
N ASP A 584 -5.14 17.02 24.78
CA ASP A 584 -4.16 17.70 25.64
C ASP A 584 -3.32 18.71 24.83
N ALA A 585 -2.85 18.32 23.64
CA ALA A 585 -2.07 19.19 22.75
C ALA A 585 -2.88 20.41 22.25
N CYS A 586 -4.16 20.22 21.93
CA CYS A 586 -5.08 21.30 21.54
C CYS A 586 -5.27 22.28 22.71
N ILE A 587 -5.52 21.78 23.92
CA ILE A 587 -5.67 22.62 25.13
C ILE A 587 -4.41 23.45 25.37
N LEU A 588 -3.23 22.82 25.32
CA LEU A 588 -1.94 23.51 25.50
C LEU A 588 -1.70 24.59 24.43
N SER A 589 -2.21 24.40 23.21
CA SER A 589 -2.06 25.33 22.10
C SER A 589 -3.14 26.41 22.01
N GLY A 590 -4.15 26.37 22.89
CA GLY A 590 -5.31 27.25 22.85
C GLY A 590 -6.24 26.99 21.65
N ILE A 591 -6.22 25.78 21.10
CA ILE A 591 -7.10 25.31 20.03
C ILE A 591 -8.30 24.60 20.66
N PRO A 592 -9.54 24.78 20.15
CA PRO A 592 -10.69 24.02 20.65
C PRO A 592 -10.42 22.51 20.63
N ALA A 593 -10.67 21.85 21.75
CA ALA A 593 -10.53 20.40 21.83
C ALA A 593 -11.50 19.71 20.87
N PRO A 594 -11.09 18.61 20.20
CA PRO A 594 -12.00 17.84 19.38
C PRO A 594 -13.12 17.21 20.22
N PRO A 595 -14.29 16.93 19.60
CA PRO A 595 -15.36 16.21 20.28
C PRO A 595 -14.90 14.81 20.72
N PRO A 596 -15.63 14.17 21.66
CA PRO A 596 -15.36 12.78 22.03
C PRO A 596 -15.52 11.86 20.80
N PRO A 597 -14.78 10.73 20.75
CA PRO A 597 -14.86 9.79 19.64
C PRO A 597 -16.28 9.36 19.32
N ASN A 598 -16.67 9.39 18.04
CA ASN A 598 -17.99 8.98 17.59
C ASN A 598 -17.91 7.78 16.63
N TYR A 599 -18.28 6.59 17.13
CA TYR A 599 -18.28 5.36 16.35
C TYR A 599 -19.64 5.03 15.71
N ILE A 600 -20.50 6.03 15.48
CA ILE A 600 -21.82 5.85 14.85
C ILE A 600 -21.70 6.04 13.34
N LEU A 601 -22.29 5.10 12.58
CA LEU A 601 -22.31 5.10 11.11
C LEU A 601 -23.41 5.97 10.51
#